data_AF-A0A8C5WTM5-F1
#
_entry.id   AF-A0A8C5WTM5-F1
#
_cell.length_a   1.000
_cell.length_b   1.000
_cell.length_c   1.000
_cell.angle_alpha   90.00
_cell.angle_beta   90.00
_cell.angle_gamma   90.00
#
_symmetry.space_group_name_H-M   'P 1'
#
loop_
_entity.id
_entity.type
_entity.pdbx_description
1 polymer ?
#
loop_
_entity_poly.entity_id
_entity_poly.type
_entity_poly.pdbx_seq_one_letter_code
_entity_poly.pdbx_strand_id
1 'polypeptide(L)'
;MPWEVVGFLLVLLQRSWTLQKAELSECFMVNGADYRGLQNRTAPGSTGKPCLYWNQTREHAYNTAKYPNGEWGLGSHNYCRNPDGDVQPWCYISENEEGIYWKYCDIPTCHMPGYVGCFLDSGTPPTLSGSSGTSTKLTVQVCLSFCRKRGYKFAGVEAGYACFCGHEGDIRHSQQVSAVECDQVCFGKSSELCGGDGRIGIYNVSMGACQGNFSDLSGVIYSPQFPDDYEANSNCSWVLYPAGCDSIELSFRIFDVRDPNDHLEVRDGHSNLLLAQFDGRRRPAVPLLFPTDCLSLSFQSDQFLQAQGFAILYRGLKASSVNLRTFPGDGSHLMPTSSDWLNSTWTYSANDSAIGVGAWVMYTATGTFILAIIIVSYHLRKRTCLFVQKKTGNSLVPFSSKGPRNRCQCLGGEAWAVAYRHTRVVICTTRGAPHHRPLHNGSGVAGGDDETSSDCSCLCHSYENLSSTNQSSLKSLISTI
;
A
#
# COMPACT_ATOMS: atom_id res chain seq x y z
N MET A 1 35.66 -2.77 40.52
CA MET A 1 34.58 -1.99 39.91
C MET A 1 34.97 -1.63 38.47
N PRO A 2 34.65 -2.47 37.46
CA PRO A 2 34.40 -1.90 36.12
C PRO A 2 33.31 -2.58 35.28
N TRP A 3 32.55 -3.56 35.81
CA TRP A 3 31.58 -4.32 35.01
C TRP A 3 30.27 -3.56 34.74
N GLU A 4 29.88 -2.61 35.60
CA GLU A 4 28.64 -1.84 35.40
C GLU A 4 28.77 -0.78 34.31
N VAL A 5 29.94 -0.16 34.15
CA VAL A 5 30.15 0.92 33.16
C VAL A 5 30.13 0.40 31.71
N VAL A 6 30.62 -0.83 31.48
CA VAL A 6 30.60 -1.49 30.16
C VAL A 6 29.17 -1.87 29.75
N GLY A 7 28.34 -2.32 30.71
CA GLY A 7 26.92 -2.59 30.48
C GLY A 7 26.13 -1.33 30.10
N PHE A 8 26.38 -0.21 30.78
CA PHE A 8 25.74 1.07 30.47
C PHE A 8 26.16 1.63 29.10
N LEU A 9 27.44 1.52 28.71
CA LEU A 9 27.93 1.96 27.40
C LEU A 9 27.36 1.13 26.24
N LEU A 10 27.21 -0.19 26.41
CA LEU A 10 26.60 -1.06 25.39
C LEU A 10 25.10 -0.79 25.22
N VAL A 11 24.38 -0.52 26.32
CA VAL A 11 22.96 -0.12 26.27
C VAL A 11 22.79 1.26 25.63
N LEU A 12 23.68 2.21 25.92
CA LEU A 12 23.67 3.54 25.29
C LEU A 12 24.01 3.46 23.79
N LEU A 13 24.95 2.60 23.39
CA LEU A 13 25.23 2.35 21.98
C LEU A 13 24.03 1.68 21.30
N GLN A 14 23.45 0.61 21.84
CA GLN A 14 22.27 -0.05 21.24
C GLN A 14 21.05 0.90 21.16
N ARG A 15 20.84 1.77 22.16
CA ARG A 15 19.84 2.83 22.13
C ARG A 15 20.17 3.92 21.08
N SER A 16 21.44 4.28 20.90
CA SER A 16 21.89 5.19 19.84
C SER A 16 21.71 4.59 18.44
N TRP A 17 21.98 3.28 18.26
CA TRP A 17 21.80 2.58 16.99
C TRP A 17 20.33 2.46 16.58
N THR A 18 19.42 2.26 17.54
CA THR A 18 17.97 2.20 17.29
C THR A 18 17.37 3.59 17.05
N LEU A 19 17.76 4.62 17.82
CA LEU A 19 17.36 6.01 17.57
C LEU A 19 17.80 6.51 16.19
N GLN A 20 19.02 6.16 15.76
CA GLN A 20 19.56 6.62 14.49
C GLN A 20 18.90 5.93 13.28
N LYS A 21 18.43 4.69 13.41
CA LYS A 21 17.82 3.94 12.30
C LYS A 21 16.42 4.44 11.91
N ALA A 22 15.65 4.99 12.86
CA ALA A 22 14.31 5.54 12.57
C ALA A 22 14.35 6.92 11.87
N GLU A 23 15.33 7.77 12.20
CA GLU A 23 15.49 9.08 11.56
C GLU A 23 16.17 9.02 10.18
N LEU A 24 16.86 7.92 9.86
CA LEU A 24 17.61 7.75 8.60
C LEU A 24 16.84 7.03 7.49
N SER A 25 15.66 6.47 7.77
CA SER A 25 14.95 5.72 6.75
C SER A 25 14.32 6.65 5.71
N GLU A 26 14.58 6.33 4.43
CA GLU A 26 13.97 7.00 3.28
C GLU A 26 12.67 6.33 2.82
N CYS A 27 12.27 5.22 3.44
CA CYS A 27 11.09 4.43 3.08
C CYS A 27 10.25 4.06 4.29
N PHE A 28 8.94 4.18 4.15
CA PHE A 28 7.94 3.85 5.15
C PHE A 28 6.91 2.85 4.59
N MET A 29 6.97 2.53 3.29
CA MET A 29 6.27 1.40 2.68
C MET A 29 7.18 0.18 2.57
N VAL A 30 6.61 -1.02 2.70
CA VAL A 30 7.36 -2.29 2.59
C VAL A 30 8.03 -2.45 1.23
N ASN A 31 7.38 -1.99 0.17
CA ASN A 31 7.87 -2.08 -1.20
C ASN A 31 8.61 -0.83 -1.71
N GLY A 32 8.85 0.16 -0.83
CA GLY A 32 9.54 1.40 -1.19
C GLY A 32 8.84 2.28 -2.23
N ALA A 33 7.51 2.14 -2.43
CA ALA A 33 6.76 3.04 -3.31
C ALA A 33 6.84 4.53 -2.92
N ASP A 34 7.12 4.82 -1.65
CA ASP A 34 7.35 6.15 -1.13
C ASP A 34 8.81 6.63 -1.24
N TYR A 35 9.74 5.81 -1.77
CA TYR A 35 11.15 6.19 -1.91
C TYR A 35 11.33 7.42 -2.82
N ARG A 36 11.98 8.46 -2.31
CA ARG A 36 12.31 9.68 -3.06
C ARG A 36 13.79 10.06 -3.01
N GLY A 37 14.65 9.15 -2.55
CA GLY A 37 16.09 9.38 -2.48
C GLY A 37 16.77 9.47 -3.86
N LEU A 38 18.10 9.61 -3.82
CA LEU A 38 18.94 9.99 -4.96
C LEU A 38 19.77 8.84 -5.55
N GLN A 39 19.54 7.59 -5.13
CA GLN A 39 20.28 6.46 -5.68
C GLN A 39 19.93 6.25 -7.16
N ASN A 40 20.93 6.33 -8.03
CA ASN A 40 20.82 6.20 -9.49
C ASN A 40 21.55 4.98 -10.07
N ARG A 41 21.83 3.99 -9.21
CA ARG A 41 22.43 2.71 -9.59
C ARG A 41 21.65 1.58 -8.93
N THR A 42 21.65 0.41 -9.55
CA THR A 42 20.90 -0.76 -9.06
C THR A 42 21.47 -1.34 -7.76
N ALA A 43 22.70 -0.98 -7.38
CA ALA A 43 23.31 -1.36 -6.11
C ALA A 43 24.38 -0.32 -5.74
N PRO A 44 24.76 -0.21 -4.45
CA PRO A 44 25.82 0.69 -4.02
C PRO A 44 27.17 0.31 -4.66
N GLY A 45 28.01 1.31 -4.89
CA GLY A 45 29.36 1.11 -5.44
C GLY A 45 29.40 0.75 -6.93
N SER A 46 30.47 0.09 -7.34
CA SER A 46 30.76 -0.21 -8.76
C SER A 46 30.03 -1.44 -9.28
N THR A 47 29.44 -2.27 -8.41
CA THR A 47 28.72 -3.50 -8.77
C THR A 47 27.34 -3.21 -9.36
N GLY A 48 26.71 -2.10 -8.97
CA GLY A 48 25.42 -1.66 -9.50
C GLY A 48 25.52 -1.14 -10.93
N LYS A 49 24.54 -1.47 -11.77
CA LYS A 49 24.40 -0.90 -13.12
C LYS A 49 23.85 0.53 -13.02
N PRO A 50 24.30 1.47 -13.88
CA PRO A 50 23.74 2.81 -13.93
C PRO A 50 22.30 2.78 -14.44
N CYS A 51 21.42 3.53 -13.79
CA CYS A 51 20.03 3.67 -14.20
C CYS A 51 19.88 4.64 -15.38
N LEU A 52 18.92 4.36 -16.27
CA LEU A 52 18.49 5.27 -17.33
C LEU A 52 17.55 6.35 -16.79
N TYR A 53 17.52 7.50 -17.48
CA TYR A 53 16.69 8.63 -17.11
C TYR A 53 15.21 8.41 -17.45
N TRP A 54 14.30 8.72 -16.53
CA TRP A 54 12.85 8.56 -16.73
C TRP A 54 12.28 9.49 -17.81
N ASN A 55 12.96 10.58 -18.14
CA ASN A 55 12.56 11.50 -19.22
C ASN A 55 13.12 11.12 -20.60
N GLN A 56 13.95 10.08 -20.68
CA GLN A 56 14.58 9.60 -21.91
C GLN A 56 14.09 8.20 -22.34
N THR A 57 13.30 7.53 -21.51
CA THR A 57 12.81 6.15 -21.69
C THR A 57 11.37 6.10 -22.22
N ARG A 58 11.11 6.84 -23.31
CA ARG A 58 9.74 7.04 -23.86
C ARG A 58 9.13 5.77 -24.44
N GLU A 59 9.98 4.83 -24.84
CA GLU A 59 9.65 3.51 -25.33
C GLU A 59 9.07 2.59 -24.26
N HIS A 60 9.34 2.86 -22.97
CA HIS A 60 8.88 2.03 -21.87
C HIS A 60 7.61 2.58 -21.18
N ALA A 61 6.94 1.73 -20.41
CA ALA A 61 5.60 2.01 -19.87
C ALA A 61 5.55 3.16 -18.84
N TYR A 62 6.65 3.43 -18.13
CA TYR A 62 6.78 4.45 -17.10
C TYR A 62 7.84 5.47 -17.48
N ASN A 63 7.40 6.68 -17.82
CA ASN A 63 8.27 7.78 -18.23
C ASN A 63 7.55 9.13 -18.02
N THR A 64 8.29 10.23 -18.06
CA THR A 64 7.71 11.56 -17.82
C THR A 64 6.84 12.09 -18.97
N ALA A 65 6.92 11.51 -20.18
CA ALA A 65 6.02 11.90 -21.26
C ALA A 65 4.59 11.38 -21.05
N LYS A 66 4.47 10.19 -20.44
CA LYS A 66 3.17 9.61 -20.03
C LYS A 66 2.67 10.14 -18.69
N TYR A 67 3.60 10.45 -17.78
CA TYR A 67 3.32 10.92 -16.42
C TYR A 67 4.01 12.27 -16.15
N PRO A 68 3.51 13.38 -16.73
CA PRO A 68 4.20 14.67 -16.74
C PRO A 68 4.17 15.41 -15.40
N ASN A 69 3.25 15.06 -14.50
CA ASN A 69 3.03 15.79 -13.24
C ASN A 69 3.91 15.28 -12.08
N GLY A 70 4.92 14.47 -12.37
CA GLY A 70 5.79 13.88 -11.35
C GLY A 70 5.11 12.81 -10.50
N GLU A 71 4.08 12.16 -11.04
CA GLU A 71 3.42 11.02 -10.40
C GLU A 71 4.46 9.96 -10.04
N TRP A 72 4.32 9.39 -8.83
CA TRP A 72 5.25 8.42 -8.25
C TRP A 72 6.71 8.88 -8.11
N GLY A 73 6.94 10.20 -8.20
CA GLY A 73 8.28 10.77 -8.12
C GLY A 73 9.12 10.54 -9.38
N LEU A 74 8.48 10.37 -10.54
CA LEU A 74 9.16 10.40 -11.84
C LEU A 74 9.54 11.84 -12.21
N GLY A 75 10.65 12.02 -12.92
CA GLY A 75 11.13 13.36 -13.27
C GLY A 75 12.34 13.34 -14.19
N SER A 76 12.98 14.49 -14.37
CA SER A 76 14.22 14.64 -15.15
C SER A 76 15.44 14.13 -14.38
N HIS A 77 15.39 12.87 -13.94
CA HIS A 77 16.44 12.18 -13.19
C HIS A 77 16.43 10.68 -13.54
N ASN A 78 17.41 9.95 -13.04
CA ASN A 78 17.55 8.50 -13.17
C ASN A 78 17.56 7.77 -11.82
N TYR A 79 17.01 8.40 -10.77
CA TYR A 79 16.89 7.78 -9.45
C TYR A 79 15.92 6.60 -9.45
N CYS A 80 16.21 5.55 -8.68
CA CYS A 80 15.33 4.39 -8.50
C CYS A 80 13.95 4.82 -7.98
N ARG A 81 12.87 4.22 -8.50
CA ARG A 81 11.48 4.48 -8.12
C ARG A 81 10.66 3.20 -8.21
N ASN A 82 9.46 3.21 -7.68
CA ASN A 82 8.50 2.11 -7.80
C ASN A 82 7.13 2.65 -8.26
N PRO A 83 6.98 3.00 -9.55
CA PRO A 83 5.77 3.64 -10.07
C PRO A 83 4.63 2.67 -10.41
N ASP A 84 4.91 1.37 -10.47
CA ASP A 84 3.97 0.28 -10.73
C ASP A 84 3.45 -0.41 -9.47
N GLY A 85 4.03 -0.11 -8.31
CA GLY A 85 3.69 -0.78 -7.06
C GLY A 85 4.21 -2.22 -7.01
N ASP A 86 5.31 -2.49 -7.71
CA ASP A 86 6.05 -3.75 -7.60
C ASP A 86 6.62 -3.90 -6.18
N VAL A 87 7.34 -4.98 -5.90
CA VAL A 87 7.80 -5.34 -4.57
C VAL A 87 8.98 -4.51 -4.05
N GLN A 88 9.72 -3.82 -4.92
CA GLN A 88 10.87 -2.97 -4.56
C GLN A 88 11.07 -1.83 -5.57
N PRO A 89 11.77 -0.73 -5.19
CA PRO A 89 12.24 0.25 -6.16
C PRO A 89 13.14 -0.36 -7.22
N TRP A 90 12.98 0.11 -8.45
CA TRP A 90 13.71 -0.35 -9.62
C TRP A 90 14.05 0.82 -10.53
N CYS A 91 14.86 0.54 -11.55
CA CYS A 91 15.12 1.47 -12.63
C CYS A 91 15.35 0.72 -13.95
N TYR A 92 15.16 1.42 -15.07
CA TYR A 92 15.62 0.92 -16.36
C TYR A 92 17.14 0.93 -16.42
N ILE A 93 17.70 -0.01 -17.16
CA ILE A 93 19.12 -0.13 -17.46
C ILE A 93 19.31 -0.29 -18.96
N SER A 94 20.53 -0.09 -19.47
CA SER A 94 20.85 -0.51 -20.84
C SER A 94 20.57 -2.00 -21.00
N GLU A 95 19.75 -2.32 -22.01
CA GLU A 95 19.37 -3.70 -22.35
C GLU A 95 20.63 -4.55 -22.55
N ASN A 96 20.69 -5.71 -21.89
CA ASN A 96 21.79 -6.65 -22.04
C ASN A 96 21.48 -7.67 -23.16
N GLU A 97 22.45 -8.54 -23.44
CA GLU A 97 22.31 -9.61 -24.45
C GLU A 97 21.17 -10.61 -24.16
N GLU A 98 20.66 -10.63 -22.92
CA GLU A 98 19.55 -11.46 -22.47
C GLU A 98 18.18 -10.75 -22.59
N GLY A 99 18.15 -9.51 -23.09
CA GLY A 99 16.94 -8.71 -23.20
C GLY A 99 16.45 -8.11 -21.88
N ILE A 100 17.29 -8.09 -20.84
CA ILE A 100 16.98 -7.49 -19.54
C ILE A 100 17.25 -5.99 -19.62
N TYR A 101 16.18 -5.19 -19.59
CA TYR A 101 16.19 -3.73 -19.70
C TYR A 101 15.84 -3.00 -18.38
N TRP A 102 15.66 -3.73 -17.28
CA TRP A 102 15.37 -3.15 -15.96
C TRP A 102 15.93 -4.05 -14.84
N LYS A 103 16.16 -3.47 -13.65
CA LYS A 103 16.54 -4.22 -12.43
C LYS A 103 16.04 -3.52 -11.17
N TYR A 104 15.78 -4.31 -10.13
CA TYR A 104 15.60 -3.80 -8.77
C TYR A 104 16.86 -3.09 -8.26
N CYS A 105 16.62 -2.14 -7.36
CA CYS A 105 17.65 -1.37 -6.69
C CYS A 105 17.82 -1.87 -5.25
N ASP A 106 19.03 -2.33 -4.91
CA ASP A 106 19.47 -2.53 -3.53
C ASP A 106 19.74 -1.16 -2.91
N ILE A 107 18.81 -0.64 -2.12
CA ILE A 107 18.87 0.71 -1.52
C ILE A 107 19.00 0.58 0.00
N PRO A 108 20.22 0.71 0.57
CA PRO A 108 20.46 0.48 2.01
C PRO A 108 19.69 1.43 2.95
N THR A 109 19.28 2.59 2.46
CA THR A 109 18.52 3.59 3.21
C THR A 109 17.00 3.40 3.08
N CYS A 110 16.54 2.54 2.17
CA CYS A 110 15.12 2.27 1.95
C CYS A 110 14.69 1.02 2.74
N HIS A 111 14.63 1.16 4.06
CA HIS A 111 14.12 0.12 4.94
C HIS A 111 13.06 0.68 5.85
N MET A 112 11.83 0.21 5.65
CA MET A 112 10.71 0.58 6.51
C MET A 112 11.02 0.36 7.99
N PRO A 113 10.89 1.39 8.86
CA PRO A 113 11.07 1.22 10.29
C PRO A 113 10.19 0.11 10.85
N GLY A 114 10.82 -0.88 11.50
CA GLY A 114 10.19 -2.10 11.98
C GLY A 114 10.58 -3.36 11.21
N TYR A 115 11.01 -3.24 9.94
CA TYR A 115 11.75 -4.30 9.25
C TYR A 115 13.15 -4.38 9.86
N VAL A 116 13.48 -5.51 10.46
CA VAL A 116 14.77 -5.74 11.12
C VAL A 116 15.84 -5.97 10.08
N GLY A 117 15.55 -6.83 9.10
CA GLY A 117 16.43 -7.16 7.97
C GLY A 117 16.14 -8.54 7.38
N CYS A 118 16.92 -8.90 6.35
CA CYS A 118 16.94 -10.23 5.76
C CYS A 118 18.07 -11.05 6.38
N PHE A 119 17.79 -12.29 6.77
CA PHE A 119 18.74 -13.17 7.44
C PHE A 119 18.82 -14.50 6.74
N LEU A 120 19.99 -15.13 6.81
CA LEU A 120 20.14 -16.53 6.41
C LEU A 120 19.32 -17.42 7.35
N ASP A 121 18.59 -18.39 6.81
CA ASP A 121 17.97 -19.46 7.59
C ASP A 121 18.54 -20.81 7.15
N SER A 122 19.22 -21.50 8.06
CA SER A 122 19.82 -22.81 7.83
C SER A 122 18.88 -23.98 8.12
N GLY A 123 17.63 -23.69 8.50
CA GLY A 123 16.57 -24.65 8.76
C GLY A 123 16.63 -25.30 10.14
N THR A 124 17.77 -25.87 10.56
CA THR A 124 17.89 -26.57 11.85
C THR A 124 19.13 -26.19 12.66
N PRO A 125 19.00 -25.42 13.76
CA PRO A 125 17.78 -24.75 14.21
C PRO A 125 17.37 -23.61 13.25
N PRO A 126 16.07 -23.28 13.14
CA PRO A 126 15.63 -22.13 12.38
C PRO A 126 16.13 -20.83 13.04
N THR A 127 16.20 -19.76 12.27
CA THR A 127 16.70 -18.48 12.77
C THR A 127 15.81 -17.90 13.88
N LEU A 128 14.49 -18.09 13.80
CA LEU A 128 13.56 -17.76 14.87
C LEU A 128 13.05 -19.04 15.57
N SER A 129 13.27 -19.13 16.87
CA SER A 129 13.14 -20.39 17.63
C SER A 129 11.73 -20.69 18.14
N GLY A 130 10.77 -19.78 17.92
CA GLY A 130 9.41 -19.87 18.43
C GLY A 130 8.44 -20.65 17.56
N SER A 131 7.15 -20.32 17.69
CA SER A 131 6.08 -20.96 16.92
C SER A 131 6.22 -20.69 15.42
N SER A 132 5.87 -21.65 14.59
CA SER A 132 5.83 -21.48 13.13
C SER A 132 4.54 -22.03 12.53
N GLY A 133 4.28 -21.68 11.26
CA GLY A 133 3.14 -22.14 10.49
C GLY A 133 3.25 -21.75 9.02
N THR A 134 2.35 -22.28 8.20
CA THR A 134 2.29 -21.99 6.77
C THR A 134 0.91 -21.50 6.36
N SER A 135 0.83 -20.68 5.32
CA SER A 135 -0.44 -20.18 4.77
C SER A 135 -0.32 -19.87 3.28
N THR A 136 -1.31 -20.30 2.50
CA THR A 136 -1.44 -19.90 1.08
C THR A 136 -1.94 -18.47 0.90
N LYS A 137 -2.34 -17.81 1.99
CA LYS A 137 -2.76 -16.41 2.03
C LYS A 137 -1.81 -15.58 2.90
N LEU A 138 -0.54 -15.98 2.99
CA LEU A 138 0.42 -15.29 3.84
C LEU A 138 0.69 -13.88 3.30
N THR A 139 0.52 -12.89 4.17
CA THR A 139 1.08 -11.52 4.04
C THR A 139 2.03 -11.28 5.20
N VAL A 140 2.81 -10.20 5.13
CA VAL A 140 3.66 -9.80 6.27
C VAL A 140 2.79 -9.60 7.52
N GLN A 141 1.63 -8.93 7.39
CA GLN A 141 0.77 -8.67 8.53
C GLN A 141 0.10 -9.93 9.10
N VAL A 142 -0.27 -10.90 8.27
CA VAL A 142 -0.80 -12.18 8.75
C VAL A 142 0.20 -12.85 9.69
N CYS A 143 1.49 -12.84 9.33
CA CYS A 143 2.54 -13.39 10.19
C CYS A 143 2.76 -12.56 11.46
N LEU A 144 2.83 -11.22 11.34
CA LEU A 144 2.93 -10.31 12.48
C LEU A 144 1.81 -10.54 13.50
N SER A 145 0.56 -10.64 13.04
CA SER A 145 -0.61 -10.90 13.87
C SER A 145 -0.56 -12.27 14.54
N PHE A 146 -0.13 -13.31 13.80
CA PHE A 146 0.05 -14.67 14.33
C PHE A 146 1.04 -14.72 15.49
N CYS A 147 2.18 -14.04 15.36
CA CYS A 147 3.23 -13.98 16.38
C CYS A 147 2.86 -13.06 17.55
N ARG A 148 2.26 -11.90 17.27
CA ARG A 148 1.79 -10.95 18.29
C ARG A 148 0.78 -11.58 19.24
N LYS A 149 -0.20 -12.32 18.72
CA LYS A 149 -1.21 -13.03 19.54
C LYS A 149 -0.61 -14.08 20.47
N ARG A 150 0.63 -14.50 20.24
CA ARG A 150 1.37 -15.49 21.05
C ARG A 150 2.45 -14.85 21.94
N GLY A 151 2.57 -13.53 21.95
CA GLY A 151 3.52 -12.82 22.81
C GLY A 151 4.98 -12.87 22.36
N TYR A 152 5.24 -13.16 21.08
CA TYR A 152 6.60 -13.08 20.52
C TYR A 152 7.00 -11.64 20.20
N LYS A 153 8.30 -11.37 20.11
CA LYS A 153 8.84 -10.03 19.78
C LYS A 153 9.03 -9.85 18.28
N PHE A 154 9.32 -10.94 17.58
CA PHE A 154 9.58 -10.93 16.15
C PHE A 154 8.68 -11.88 15.40
N ALA A 155 8.38 -11.51 14.16
CA ALA A 155 7.81 -12.37 13.14
C ALA A 155 8.79 -12.44 11.97
N GLY A 156 8.94 -13.62 11.38
CA GLY A 156 9.79 -13.89 10.23
C GLY A 156 8.99 -14.56 9.13
N VAL A 157 9.14 -14.08 7.91
CA VAL A 157 8.48 -14.62 6.72
C VAL A 157 9.53 -15.23 5.79
N GLU A 158 9.23 -16.40 5.24
CA GLU A 158 10.13 -17.17 4.38
C GLU A 158 9.39 -17.86 3.23
N ALA A 159 10.06 -17.98 2.08
CA ALA A 159 9.60 -18.68 0.89
C ALA A 159 8.19 -18.28 0.39
N GLY A 160 7.69 -17.10 0.73
CA GLY A 160 6.37 -16.61 0.31
C GLY A 160 5.18 -17.12 1.12
N TYR A 161 5.33 -18.20 1.91
CA TYR A 161 4.21 -18.89 2.58
C TYR A 161 4.46 -19.32 4.02
N ALA A 162 5.71 -19.31 4.50
CA ALA A 162 6.07 -19.74 5.84
C ALA A 162 6.19 -18.54 6.80
N CYS A 163 5.73 -18.75 8.03
CA CYS A 163 5.78 -17.77 9.12
C CYS A 163 6.45 -18.40 10.34
N PHE A 164 7.37 -17.67 10.94
CA PHE A 164 8.12 -18.04 12.13
C PHE A 164 8.05 -16.92 13.16
N CYS A 165 8.00 -17.26 14.44
CA CYS A 165 7.97 -16.30 15.53
C CYS A 165 9.23 -16.44 16.37
N GLY A 166 9.68 -15.33 16.96
CA GLY A 166 10.92 -15.36 17.75
C GLY A 166 10.99 -14.34 18.87
N HIS A 167 12.01 -14.53 19.69
CA HIS A 167 12.33 -13.69 20.84
C HIS A 167 13.53 -12.79 20.56
N GLU A 168 13.80 -11.87 21.49
CA GLU A 168 14.92 -10.93 21.37
C GLU A 168 16.30 -11.59 21.25
N GLY A 169 16.47 -12.78 21.82
CA GLY A 169 17.74 -13.52 21.80
C GLY A 169 18.09 -14.12 20.43
N ASP A 170 17.08 -14.44 19.62
CA ASP A 170 17.24 -15.20 18.37
C ASP A 170 18.13 -14.46 17.36
N ILE A 171 17.97 -13.14 17.26
CA ILE A 171 18.68 -12.31 16.26
C ILE A 171 20.12 -11.94 16.65
N ARG A 172 20.59 -12.28 17.87
CA ARG A 172 21.93 -11.86 18.33
C ARG A 172 23.08 -12.56 17.62
N HIS A 173 22.84 -13.78 17.16
CA HIS A 173 23.84 -14.63 16.50
C HIS A 173 23.44 -14.98 15.06
N SER A 174 22.33 -14.44 14.56
CA SER A 174 21.86 -14.66 13.20
C SER A 174 22.71 -13.89 12.19
N GLN A 175 22.99 -14.51 11.04
CA GLN A 175 23.72 -13.86 9.95
C GLN A 175 22.76 -13.02 9.11
N GLN A 176 22.91 -11.70 9.19
CA GLN A 176 22.21 -10.78 8.30
C GLN A 176 22.84 -10.84 6.90
N VAL A 177 22.00 -10.87 5.87
CA VAL A 177 22.38 -10.86 4.45
C VAL A 177 21.78 -9.64 3.74
N SER A 178 22.04 -9.48 2.44
CA SER A 178 21.46 -8.35 1.70
C SER A 178 19.93 -8.48 1.64
N ALA A 179 19.23 -7.35 1.73
CA ALA A 179 17.77 -7.32 1.67
C ALA A 179 17.23 -7.88 0.34
N VAL A 180 18.01 -7.77 -0.74
CA VAL A 180 17.62 -8.29 -2.06
C VAL A 180 17.63 -9.81 -2.16
N GLU A 181 18.19 -10.52 -1.17
CA GLU A 181 18.10 -12.00 -1.10
C GLU A 181 16.74 -12.46 -0.55
N CYS A 182 15.99 -11.58 0.11
CA CYS A 182 14.61 -11.84 0.51
C CYS A 182 13.67 -11.40 -0.62
N ASP A 183 13.75 -12.06 -1.78
CA ASP A 183 13.10 -11.68 -3.04
C ASP A 183 11.80 -12.43 -3.36
N GLN A 184 11.32 -13.28 -2.45
CA GLN A 184 10.12 -14.07 -2.69
C GLN A 184 8.86 -13.29 -2.35
N VAL A 185 7.93 -13.29 -3.30
CA VAL A 185 6.65 -12.60 -3.17
C VAL A 185 5.75 -13.34 -2.16
N CYS A 186 5.04 -12.59 -1.32
CA CYS A 186 4.04 -13.15 -0.42
C CYS A 186 2.88 -13.79 -1.19
N PHE A 187 2.49 -15.02 -0.84
CA PHE A 187 1.41 -15.74 -1.53
C PHE A 187 0.04 -15.06 -1.38
N GLY A 188 -0.19 -14.39 -0.25
CA GLY A 188 -1.40 -13.63 0.01
C GLY A 188 -1.45 -12.26 -0.65
N LYS A 189 -0.29 -11.68 -1.02
CA LYS A 189 -0.22 -10.32 -1.56
C LYS A 189 1.02 -10.10 -2.41
N SER A 190 0.79 -9.88 -3.71
CA SER A 190 1.88 -9.83 -4.70
C SER A 190 2.77 -8.59 -4.64
N SER A 191 2.38 -7.57 -3.87
CA SER A 191 3.14 -6.33 -3.69
C SER A 191 4.04 -6.35 -2.44
N GLU A 192 4.17 -7.50 -1.78
CA GLU A 192 4.98 -7.68 -0.57
C GLU A 192 6.00 -8.81 -0.75
N LEU A 193 7.11 -8.69 -0.02
CA LEU A 193 8.15 -9.72 0.05
C LEU A 193 8.04 -10.51 1.36
N CYS A 194 8.14 -11.82 1.24
CA CYS A 194 8.02 -12.81 2.31
C CYS A 194 9.26 -13.72 2.33
N GLY A 195 10.43 -13.10 2.51
CA GLY A 195 11.71 -13.81 2.63
C GLY A 195 12.24 -14.31 1.29
N GLY A 196 12.93 -15.44 1.30
CA GLY A 196 13.55 -16.07 0.15
C GLY A 196 13.77 -17.57 0.37
N ASP A 197 14.45 -18.24 -0.55
CA ASP A 197 14.85 -19.64 -0.36
C ASP A 197 16.00 -19.72 0.67
N GLY A 198 15.73 -20.27 1.86
CA GLY A 198 16.65 -20.24 2.99
C GLY A 198 16.98 -18.81 3.45
N ARG A 199 16.05 -17.87 3.28
CA ARG A 199 16.17 -16.46 3.65
C ARG A 199 14.92 -16.01 4.38
N ILE A 200 15.11 -15.50 5.59
CA ILE A 200 14.00 -15.06 6.43
C ILE A 200 13.99 -13.54 6.56
N GLY A 201 12.89 -12.92 6.15
CA GLY A 201 12.65 -11.48 6.38
C GLY A 201 12.05 -11.28 7.76
N ILE A 202 12.76 -10.59 8.66
CA ILE A 202 12.35 -10.45 10.07
C ILE A 202 11.79 -9.05 10.33
N TYR A 203 10.66 -8.99 11.04
CA TYR A 203 9.90 -7.79 11.38
C TYR A 203 9.60 -7.73 12.88
N ASN A 204 9.48 -6.53 13.43
CA ASN A 204 8.98 -6.30 14.79
C ASN A 204 7.45 -6.46 14.84
N VAL A 205 6.93 -7.27 15.77
CA VAL A 205 5.48 -7.53 15.87
C VAL A 205 4.63 -6.32 16.24
N SER A 206 5.24 -5.24 16.73
CA SER A 206 4.53 -4.00 17.05
C SER A 206 4.01 -3.27 15.80
N MET A 207 4.56 -3.58 14.63
CA MET A 207 4.09 -3.03 13.35
C MET A 207 2.62 -3.39 13.10
N GLY A 208 1.85 -2.39 12.67
CA GLY A 208 0.43 -2.54 12.39
C GLY A 208 -0.40 -3.02 13.59
N ALA A 209 0.07 -2.84 14.82
CA ALA A 209 -0.68 -3.15 16.03
C ALA A 209 -1.77 -2.09 16.28
N CYS A 210 -2.97 -2.52 16.67
CA CYS A 210 -4.10 -1.63 16.94
C CYS A 210 -3.97 -0.87 18.27
N GLN A 211 -3.03 -1.26 19.13
CA GLN A 211 -2.74 -0.57 20.39
C GLN A 211 -1.25 -0.57 20.66
N GLY A 212 -0.75 0.45 21.36
CA GLY A 212 0.66 0.51 21.71
C GLY A 212 1.01 1.69 22.59
N ASN A 213 2.08 1.50 23.36
CA ASN A 213 2.65 2.48 24.27
C ASN A 213 4.10 2.75 23.82
N PHE A 214 4.42 4.01 23.56
CA PHE A 214 5.69 4.42 22.98
C PHE A 214 6.41 5.39 23.91
N SER A 215 7.49 4.90 24.52
CA SER A 215 8.31 5.65 25.48
C SER A 215 9.65 6.13 24.90
N ASP A 216 10.05 5.59 23.75
CA ASP A 216 11.31 5.96 23.10
C ASP A 216 11.23 7.41 22.58
N LEU A 217 12.36 8.12 22.58
CA LEU A 217 12.45 9.52 22.15
C LEU A 217 11.99 9.74 20.70
N SER A 218 12.09 8.73 19.84
CA SER A 218 11.57 8.75 18.49
C SER A 218 11.12 7.35 18.07
N GLY A 219 10.22 7.30 17.09
CA GLY A 219 9.69 6.03 16.59
C GLY A 219 8.65 6.26 15.51
N VAL A 220 8.09 5.16 14.99
CA VAL A 220 7.08 5.21 13.93
C VAL A 220 5.84 4.44 14.34
N ILE A 221 4.68 5.09 14.20
CA ILE A 221 3.37 4.47 14.33
C ILE A 221 2.81 4.24 12.93
N TYR A 222 2.37 3.02 12.67
CA TYR A 222 1.64 2.67 11.45
C TYR A 222 0.15 2.49 11.76
N SER A 223 -0.69 2.70 10.75
CA SER A 223 -2.10 2.32 10.79
C SER A 223 -2.27 0.84 11.16
N PRO A 224 -3.41 0.42 11.73
CA PRO A 224 -3.60 -0.97 12.07
C PRO A 224 -3.56 -1.81 10.78
N GLN A 225 -3.09 -3.05 10.91
CA GLN A 225 -2.88 -3.97 9.79
C GLN A 225 -1.76 -3.63 8.79
N PHE A 226 -1.12 -2.47 8.90
CA PHE A 226 0.00 -2.13 8.02
C PHE A 226 1.08 -3.23 8.03
N PRO A 227 1.58 -3.71 6.87
CA PRO A 227 1.47 -3.15 5.51
C PRO A 227 0.22 -3.48 4.70
N ASP A 228 -0.69 -4.27 5.24
CA ASP A 228 -2.02 -4.40 4.64
C ASP A 228 -2.85 -3.13 4.83
N ASP A 229 -3.87 -3.00 3.98
CA ASP A 229 -4.87 -1.93 4.15
C ASP A 229 -5.53 -2.08 5.53
N TYR A 230 -5.85 -0.95 6.16
CA TYR A 230 -6.52 -0.98 7.47
C TYR A 230 -7.89 -1.66 7.37
N GLU A 231 -8.29 -2.39 8.40
CA GLU A 231 -9.58 -3.09 8.39
C GLU A 231 -10.77 -2.14 8.56
N ALA A 232 -11.94 -2.59 8.07
CA ALA A 232 -13.23 -1.98 8.36
C ALA A 232 -13.53 -1.96 9.87
N ASN A 233 -14.18 -0.90 10.36
CA ASN A 233 -14.60 -0.76 11.76
C ASN A 233 -13.45 -0.89 12.77
N SER A 234 -12.25 -0.48 12.38
CA SER A 234 -11.10 -0.42 13.27
C SER A 234 -11.32 0.64 14.34
N ASN A 235 -10.92 0.34 15.57
CA ASN A 235 -10.90 1.30 16.67
C ASN A 235 -9.61 1.08 17.47
N CYS A 236 -8.60 1.87 17.14
CA CYS A 236 -7.22 1.66 17.55
C CYS A 236 -6.67 2.90 18.24
N SER A 237 -5.82 2.70 19.24
CA SER A 237 -5.31 3.80 20.06
C SER A 237 -3.86 3.59 20.50
N TRP A 238 -3.05 4.63 20.39
CA TRP A 238 -1.64 4.60 20.79
C TRP A 238 -1.33 5.78 21.71
N VAL A 239 -0.49 5.54 22.72
CA VAL A 239 -0.04 6.59 23.65
C VAL A 239 1.45 6.82 23.45
N LEU A 240 1.82 8.07 23.18
CA LEU A 240 3.19 8.55 23.09
C LEU A 240 3.54 9.28 24.38
N TYR A 241 4.59 8.83 25.06
CA TYR A 241 5.13 9.50 26.25
C TYR A 241 6.67 9.43 26.25
N PRO A 242 7.33 10.10 25.27
CA PRO A 242 8.78 10.00 25.11
C PRO A 242 9.50 10.58 26.34
N ALA A 243 10.35 9.78 26.98
CA ALA A 243 10.93 10.16 28.27
C ALA A 243 11.83 11.40 28.17
N GLY A 244 11.52 12.44 28.96
CA GLY A 244 12.37 13.64 29.09
C GLY A 244 12.25 14.66 27.96
N CYS A 245 11.16 14.63 27.19
CA CYS A 245 10.79 15.67 26.23
C CYS A 245 9.77 16.66 26.83
N ASP A 246 9.73 17.88 26.30
CA ASP A 246 8.75 18.92 26.67
C ASP A 246 7.72 19.16 25.56
N SER A 247 7.99 18.62 24.36
CA SER A 247 7.12 18.72 23.19
C SER A 247 7.31 17.51 22.29
N ILE A 248 6.27 17.16 21.53
CA ILE A 248 6.28 16.04 20.60
C ILE A 248 5.99 16.57 19.19
N GLU A 249 6.88 16.28 18.25
CA GLU A 249 6.70 16.56 16.84
C GLU A 249 6.17 15.30 16.13
N LEU A 250 5.12 15.45 15.32
CA LEU A 250 4.58 14.40 14.44
C LEU A 250 4.83 14.75 12.98
N SER A 251 5.51 13.85 12.26
CA SER A 251 5.76 13.93 10.82
C SER A 251 5.06 12.81 10.08
N PHE A 252 4.10 13.15 9.22
CA PHE A 252 3.33 12.19 8.44
C PHE A 252 4.08 11.82 7.17
N ARG A 253 4.70 10.63 7.15
CA ARG A 253 5.48 10.14 6.01
C ARG A 253 4.59 9.47 4.97
N ILE A 254 3.54 8.80 5.44
CA ILE A 254 2.45 8.26 4.61
C ILE A 254 1.13 8.71 5.23
N PHE A 255 0.21 9.15 4.37
CA PHE A 255 -1.17 9.44 4.75
C PHE A 255 -2.12 9.18 3.55
N ASP A 256 -2.57 7.94 3.41
CA ASP A 256 -3.60 7.49 2.47
C ASP A 256 -4.81 6.96 3.26
N VAL A 257 -5.45 7.87 3.99
CA VAL A 257 -6.83 7.69 4.49
C VAL A 257 -7.75 8.31 3.43
N ARG A 258 -8.71 7.55 2.92
CA ARG A 258 -9.52 7.98 1.75
C ARG A 258 -10.91 8.44 2.13
N ASP A 259 -11.57 7.74 3.05
CA ASP A 259 -12.91 8.10 3.49
C ASP A 259 -12.86 9.26 4.50
N PRO A 260 -13.70 10.31 4.36
CA PRO A 260 -13.85 11.34 5.39
C PRO A 260 -14.43 10.83 6.73
N ASN A 261 -15.05 9.65 6.75
CA ASN A 261 -15.54 9.01 7.97
C ASN A 261 -14.41 8.30 8.73
N ASP A 262 -13.35 7.91 8.03
CA ASP A 262 -12.13 7.40 8.63
C ASP A 262 -11.30 8.58 9.15
N HIS A 263 -11.00 8.57 10.44
CA HIS A 263 -10.35 9.72 11.05
C HIS A 263 -9.30 9.31 12.08
N LEU A 264 -8.21 10.07 12.10
CA LEU A 264 -7.15 10.03 13.10
C LEU A 264 -7.27 11.27 13.99
N GLU A 265 -7.50 11.06 15.27
CA GLU A 265 -7.48 12.10 16.29
C GLU A 265 -6.15 12.13 17.01
N VAL A 266 -5.68 13.34 17.31
CA VAL A 266 -4.54 13.60 18.19
C VAL A 266 -5.04 14.39 19.38
N ARG A 267 -4.87 13.83 20.58
CA ARG A 267 -5.32 14.42 21.84
C ARG A 267 -4.14 14.60 22.79
N ASP A 268 -4.22 15.60 23.65
CA ASP A 268 -3.30 15.73 24.77
C ASP A 268 -3.54 14.57 25.74
N GLY A 269 -2.49 13.83 26.09
CA GLY A 269 -2.60 12.61 26.88
C GLY A 269 -3.00 12.86 28.35
N HIS A 270 -2.80 14.07 28.86
CA HIS A 270 -3.13 14.43 30.24
C HIS A 270 -4.57 14.94 30.40
N SER A 271 -4.96 15.88 29.54
CA SER A 271 -6.26 16.56 29.59
C SER A 271 -7.32 15.95 28.69
N ASN A 272 -6.93 15.03 27.79
CA ASN A 272 -7.78 14.46 26.74
C ASN A 272 -8.34 15.50 25.75
N LEU A 273 -7.76 16.71 25.72
CA LEU A 273 -8.12 17.79 24.82
C LEU A 273 -7.82 17.38 23.37
N LEU A 274 -8.78 17.55 22.47
CA LEU A 274 -8.57 17.34 21.03
C LEU A 274 -7.68 18.44 20.47
N LEU A 275 -6.46 18.07 20.05
CA LEU A 275 -5.47 18.99 19.50
C LEU A 275 -5.55 19.04 17.96
N ALA A 276 -5.78 17.90 17.32
CA ALA A 276 -5.94 17.81 15.86
C ALA A 276 -6.80 16.61 15.45
N GLN A 277 -7.38 16.68 14.26
CA GLN A 277 -8.12 15.59 13.63
C GLN A 277 -7.85 15.60 12.12
N PHE A 278 -7.51 14.43 11.57
CA PHE A 278 -7.19 14.23 10.16
C PHE A 278 -8.10 13.19 9.55
N ASP A 279 -8.43 13.38 8.28
CA ASP A 279 -9.28 12.49 7.48
C ASP A 279 -8.89 12.61 6.00
N GLY A 280 -9.62 11.93 5.10
CA GLY A 280 -9.32 11.96 3.67
C GLY A 280 -9.33 13.34 3.00
N ARG A 281 -10.03 14.33 3.58
CA ARG A 281 -10.10 15.73 3.12
C ARG A 281 -9.13 16.64 3.87
N ARG A 282 -8.99 16.44 5.18
CA ARG A 282 -8.10 17.21 6.07
C ARG A 282 -6.81 16.45 6.27
N ARG A 283 -5.93 16.51 5.27
CA ARG A 283 -4.64 15.84 5.29
C ARG A 283 -3.56 16.69 5.99
N PRO A 284 -2.64 16.08 6.74
CA PRO A 284 -1.49 16.78 7.30
C PRO A 284 -0.51 17.16 6.17
N ALA A 285 -0.11 18.43 6.12
CA ALA A 285 0.75 18.96 5.05
C ALA A 285 2.21 19.16 5.49
N VAL A 286 2.46 19.30 6.79
CA VAL A 286 3.76 19.61 7.39
C VAL A 286 3.92 18.87 8.70
N PRO A 287 5.16 18.72 9.22
CA PRO A 287 5.38 18.31 10.60
C PRO A 287 4.62 19.22 11.58
N LEU A 288 3.99 18.61 12.59
CA LEU A 288 3.19 19.31 13.59
C LEU A 288 3.86 19.20 14.95
N LEU A 289 4.06 20.34 15.61
CA LEU A 289 4.66 20.42 16.94
C LEU A 289 3.56 20.58 18.00
N PHE A 290 3.51 19.66 18.96
CA PHE A 290 2.59 19.71 20.09
C PHE A 290 3.37 20.01 21.38
N PRO A 291 3.05 21.09 22.11
CA PRO A 291 3.75 21.49 23.34
C PRO A 291 3.27 20.68 24.55
N THR A 292 3.40 19.36 24.46
CA THR A 292 3.06 18.39 25.51
C THR A 292 4.04 17.22 25.43
N ASP A 293 4.30 16.59 26.56
CA ASP A 293 5.14 15.40 26.72
C ASP A 293 4.34 14.09 26.60
N CYS A 294 3.02 14.18 26.45
CA CYS A 294 2.14 13.02 26.29
C CYS A 294 1.05 13.26 25.23
N LEU A 295 0.99 12.39 24.22
CA LEU A 295 -0.08 12.41 23.20
C LEU A 295 -0.84 11.08 23.20
N SER A 296 -2.15 11.17 22.99
CA SER A 296 -3.03 10.04 22.71
C SER A 296 -3.53 10.13 21.27
N LEU A 297 -3.21 9.13 20.46
CA LEU A 297 -3.64 9.03 19.07
C LEU A 297 -4.76 7.98 18.98
N SER A 298 -5.83 8.30 18.28
CA SER A 298 -6.96 7.37 18.06
C SER A 298 -7.32 7.33 16.58
N PHE A 299 -7.35 6.14 15.99
CA PHE A 299 -7.80 5.93 14.62
C PHE A 299 -9.08 5.10 14.62
N GLN A 300 -10.09 5.63 13.94
CA GLN A 300 -11.37 4.97 13.74
C GLN A 300 -11.66 4.89 12.24
N SER A 301 -12.01 3.70 11.75
CA SER A 301 -12.48 3.50 10.38
C SER A 301 -13.94 3.07 10.34
N ASP A 302 -14.62 3.39 9.23
CA ASP A 302 -15.96 2.91 8.94
C ASP A 302 -15.94 1.56 8.21
N GLN A 303 -17.07 1.16 7.64
CA GLN A 303 -17.22 -0.14 6.97
C GLN A 303 -16.79 -0.14 5.48
N PHE A 304 -16.43 1.00 4.91
CA PHE A 304 -16.20 1.20 3.49
C PHE A 304 -14.78 1.71 3.21
N LEU A 305 -14.39 1.64 1.94
CA LEU A 305 -13.23 2.34 1.36
C LEU A 305 -11.93 2.29 2.17
N GLN A 306 -11.49 1.09 2.52
CA GLN A 306 -10.17 0.86 3.11
C GLN A 306 -9.05 1.34 2.16
N ALA A 307 -7.91 1.68 2.75
CA ALA A 307 -6.75 2.14 2.04
C ALA A 307 -5.47 1.79 2.80
N GLN A 308 -4.32 2.18 2.24
CA GLN A 308 -3.00 1.82 2.76
C GLN A 308 -2.72 2.40 4.16
N GLY A 309 -3.44 3.46 4.55
CA GLY A 309 -3.39 4.02 5.90
C GLY A 309 -2.25 5.04 6.07
N PHE A 310 -1.53 4.97 7.18
CA PHE A 310 -0.56 6.01 7.54
C PHE A 310 0.71 5.48 8.19
N ALA A 311 1.76 6.31 8.13
CA ALA A 311 3.02 6.14 8.85
C ALA A 311 3.42 7.48 9.47
N ILE A 312 3.44 7.54 10.79
CA ILE A 312 3.70 8.75 11.59
C ILE A 312 5.04 8.57 12.27
N LEU A 313 6.04 9.34 11.85
CA LEU A 313 7.30 9.49 12.56
C LEU A 313 7.09 10.51 13.68
N TYR A 314 7.29 10.10 14.93
CA TYR A 314 7.24 11.00 16.07
C TYR A 314 8.63 11.27 16.62
N ARG A 315 8.81 12.45 17.21
CA ARG A 315 10.05 12.85 17.90
C ARG A 315 9.75 13.70 19.12
N GLY A 316 10.22 13.24 20.28
CA GLY A 316 10.26 14.01 21.51
C GLY A 316 11.39 15.04 21.46
N LEU A 317 11.05 16.29 21.71
CA LEU A 317 11.95 17.43 21.74
C LEU A 317 12.03 17.99 23.15
N LYS A 318 13.26 18.20 23.62
CA LYS A 318 13.50 18.93 24.87
C LYS A 318 13.56 20.41 24.55
N ALA A 319 12.99 21.25 25.40
CA ALA A 319 13.26 22.67 25.38
C ALA A 319 14.77 22.83 25.53
N SER A 320 15.46 23.28 24.47
CA SER A 320 16.85 23.68 24.63
C SER A 320 16.87 24.68 25.77
N SER A 321 17.70 24.43 26.79
CA SER A 321 18.21 25.50 27.62
C SER A 321 18.85 26.47 26.63
N VAL A 322 18.15 27.55 26.28
CA VAL A 322 18.76 28.67 25.61
C VAL A 322 19.82 29.13 26.59
N ASN A 323 21.05 28.65 26.40
CA ASN A 323 22.21 29.39 26.85
C ASN A 323 22.13 30.68 26.06
N LEU A 324 21.47 31.68 26.65
CA LEU A 324 21.79 33.07 26.37
C LEU A 324 23.28 33.18 26.67
N ARG A 325 24.10 32.95 25.64
CA ARG A 325 25.45 33.48 25.61
C ARG A 325 25.25 34.99 25.60
N THR A 326 25.24 35.55 26.80
CA THR A 326 25.51 36.97 27.03
C THR A 326 26.84 37.25 26.33
N PHE A 327 26.75 37.89 25.17
CA PHE A 327 27.88 38.63 24.64
C PHE A 327 28.16 39.77 25.62
N PRO A 328 29.40 39.96 26.09
CA PRO A 328 29.73 41.11 26.92
C PRO A 328 29.82 42.37 26.06
N GLY A 329 29.05 43.40 26.45
CA GLY A 329 29.00 44.74 25.83
C GLY A 329 27.95 44.82 24.71
N ASP A 330 26.98 45.73 24.70
CA ASP A 330 27.03 47.14 25.10
C ASP A 330 25.64 47.58 25.61
N GLY A 331 25.62 48.66 26.39
CA GLY A 331 24.53 49.06 27.26
C GLY A 331 23.25 49.58 26.61
N SER A 332 22.27 49.78 27.49
CA SER A 332 21.02 50.51 27.33
C SER A 332 20.00 49.92 26.35
N HIS A 333 18.93 49.31 26.87
CA HIS A 333 17.63 49.96 26.94
C HIS A 333 16.66 49.08 27.74
N LEU A 334 15.85 49.76 28.55
CA LEU A 334 14.90 49.23 29.51
C LEU A 334 13.92 48.23 28.90
N MET A 335 13.64 47.15 29.63
CA MET A 335 12.46 46.31 29.41
C MET A 335 11.17 47.09 29.66
N PRO A 336 10.08 46.69 29.01
CA PRO A 336 8.83 46.53 29.73
C PRO A 336 8.41 45.06 29.78
N THR A 337 7.99 44.70 30.98
CA THR A 337 7.31 43.48 31.40
C THR A 337 5.90 43.38 30.83
N SER A 338 5.49 42.14 30.59
CA SER A 338 4.15 41.55 30.79
C SER A 338 2.89 42.20 30.20
N SER A 339 2.05 41.29 29.69
CA SER A 339 0.59 41.39 29.46
C SER A 339 0.11 42.44 28.47
N ASP A 340 -0.32 41.99 27.29
CA ASP A 340 -1.65 42.31 26.72
C ASP A 340 -1.65 42.15 25.19
N TRP A 341 -1.99 40.96 24.67
CA TRP A 341 -2.53 40.81 23.30
C TRP A 341 -3.49 39.61 23.20
N LEU A 342 -4.57 39.64 24.00
CA LEU A 342 -5.84 39.04 23.61
C LEU A 342 -6.77 40.21 23.26
N ASN A 343 -6.79 40.59 21.98
CA ASN A 343 -7.96 41.12 21.26
C ASN A 343 -7.53 41.63 19.88
N SER A 344 -7.85 40.87 18.84
CA SER A 344 -8.02 41.41 17.49
C SER A 344 -9.16 40.65 16.81
N THR A 345 -10.36 41.18 17.02
CA THR A 345 -11.55 40.96 16.20
C THR A 345 -11.25 41.41 14.77
N TRP A 346 -11.34 40.49 13.80
CA TRP A 346 -11.34 40.84 12.39
C TRP A 346 -12.73 41.34 11.99
N THR A 347 -12.86 42.65 11.80
CA THR A 347 -14.00 43.26 11.11
C THR A 347 -13.75 43.22 9.61
N TYR A 348 -14.46 42.35 8.90
CA TYR A 348 -14.57 42.46 7.45
C TYR A 348 -15.56 43.58 7.12
N SER A 349 -15.07 44.64 6.47
CA SER A 349 -15.93 45.66 5.88
C SER A 349 -16.59 45.10 4.63
N ALA A 350 -17.89 44.79 4.74
CA ALA A 350 -18.75 44.57 3.60
C ALA A 350 -19.25 45.93 3.09
N ASN A 351 -18.84 46.31 1.89
CA ASN A 351 -19.60 47.17 1.00
C ASN A 351 -19.04 47.00 -0.41
N ASP A 352 -19.69 46.17 -1.23
CA ASP A 352 -20.08 46.66 -2.56
C ASP A 352 -21.28 45.88 -3.09
N SER A 353 -22.36 46.63 -3.33
CA SER A 353 -23.62 46.19 -3.91
C SER A 353 -23.57 46.39 -5.42
N ALA A 354 -23.30 45.31 -6.16
CA ALA A 354 -23.51 45.26 -7.61
C ALA A 354 -23.98 43.86 -8.02
N ILE A 355 -25.26 43.56 -7.77
CA ILE A 355 -25.93 42.38 -8.33
C ILE A 355 -26.18 42.67 -9.81
N GLY A 356 -25.14 42.46 -10.62
CA GLY A 356 -25.20 42.47 -12.07
C GLY A 356 -25.81 41.17 -12.59
N VAL A 357 -26.70 41.31 -13.57
CA VAL A 357 -27.56 40.33 -14.23
C VAL A 357 -26.82 39.12 -14.86
N GLY A 358 -25.49 38.99 -14.68
CA GLY A 358 -24.66 37.89 -15.18
C GLY A 358 -24.67 36.61 -14.32
N ALA A 359 -25.08 36.68 -13.05
CA ALA A 359 -25.11 35.50 -12.18
C ALA A 359 -26.18 34.46 -12.60
N TRP A 360 -27.31 34.92 -13.13
CA TRP A 360 -28.42 34.04 -13.56
C TRP A 360 -28.12 33.27 -14.87
N VAL A 361 -27.23 33.80 -15.71
CA VAL A 361 -26.82 33.13 -16.97
C VAL A 361 -25.83 31.99 -16.71
N MET A 362 -24.98 32.10 -15.68
CA MET A 362 -24.00 31.06 -15.34
C MET A 362 -24.62 29.84 -14.65
N TYR A 363 -25.66 30.02 -13.83
CA TYR A 363 -26.34 28.89 -13.17
C TYR A 363 -27.19 28.06 -14.15
N THR A 364 -27.76 28.68 -15.18
CA THR A 364 -28.54 27.97 -16.21
C THR A 364 -27.63 27.23 -17.20
N ALA A 365 -26.49 27.81 -17.58
CA ALA A 365 -25.51 27.15 -18.45
C ALA A 365 -24.81 25.96 -17.78
N THR A 366 -24.47 26.05 -16.49
CA THR A 366 -23.85 24.93 -15.74
C THR A 366 -24.85 23.81 -15.47
N GLY A 367 -26.10 24.13 -15.14
CA GLY A 367 -27.17 23.13 -14.96
C GLY A 367 -27.50 22.36 -16.24
N THR A 368 -27.56 23.04 -17.39
CA THR A 368 -27.82 22.39 -18.69
C THR A 368 -26.64 21.54 -19.15
N PHE A 369 -25.39 21.94 -18.87
CA PHE A 369 -24.20 21.16 -19.18
C PHE A 369 -24.10 19.87 -18.34
N ILE A 370 -24.42 19.94 -17.04
CA ILE A 370 -24.45 18.76 -16.16
C ILE A 370 -25.56 17.80 -16.60
N LEU A 371 -26.74 18.31 -16.95
CA LEU A 371 -27.84 17.48 -17.46
C LEU A 371 -27.47 16.79 -18.78
N ALA A 372 -26.79 17.50 -19.69
CA ALA A 372 -26.29 16.93 -20.94
C ALA A 372 -25.24 15.82 -20.69
N ILE A 373 -24.32 16.01 -19.73
CA ILE A 373 -23.34 14.98 -19.34
C ILE A 373 -24.04 13.74 -18.77
N ILE A 374 -25.07 13.92 -17.93
CA ILE A 374 -25.83 12.80 -17.36
C ILE A 374 -26.60 12.06 -18.45
N ILE A 375 -27.23 12.77 -19.38
CA ILE A 375 -27.97 12.19 -20.51
C ILE A 375 -27.02 11.46 -21.46
N VAL A 376 -25.87 12.05 -21.80
CA VAL A 376 -24.83 11.41 -22.63
C VAL A 376 -24.25 10.20 -21.92
N SER A 377 -23.98 10.27 -20.61
CA SER A 377 -23.51 9.12 -19.80
C SER A 377 -24.57 8.02 -19.72
N TYR A 378 -25.85 8.38 -19.63
CA TYR A 378 -26.98 7.44 -19.64
C TYR A 378 -27.16 6.77 -21.01
N HIS A 379 -26.99 7.51 -22.11
CA HIS A 379 -27.05 6.95 -23.47
C HIS A 379 -25.81 6.14 -23.85
N LEU A 380 -24.62 6.53 -23.38
CA LEU A 380 -23.39 5.75 -23.51
C LEU A 380 -23.46 4.45 -22.71
N ARG A 381 -24.09 4.44 -21.52
CA ARG A 381 -24.37 3.21 -20.75
C ARG A 381 -25.38 2.27 -21.43
N LYS A 382 -26.27 2.79 -22.29
CA LYS A 382 -27.29 1.99 -23.00
C LYS A 382 -26.84 1.48 -24.37
N ARG A 383 -25.74 1.97 -24.95
CA ARG A 383 -25.32 1.64 -26.31
C ARG A 383 -23.86 1.22 -26.40
N THR A 384 -23.50 0.09 -25.81
CA THR A 384 -22.31 -0.67 -26.20
C THR A 384 -22.53 -2.17 -25.98
N CYS A 385 -23.37 -2.77 -26.83
CA CYS A 385 -23.28 -4.20 -27.12
C CYS A 385 -22.52 -4.32 -28.43
N LEU A 386 -21.26 -4.77 -28.38
CA LEU A 386 -20.50 -5.12 -29.57
C LEU A 386 -20.82 -6.58 -29.91
N PHE A 387 -21.43 -6.82 -31.08
CA PHE A 387 -21.61 -8.17 -31.63
C PHE A 387 -20.44 -8.44 -32.59
N VAL A 388 -19.70 -9.52 -32.36
CA VAL A 388 -18.65 -9.99 -33.28
C VAL A 388 -19.15 -11.23 -34.00
N GLN A 389 -19.18 -11.21 -35.33
CA GLN A 389 -19.38 -12.39 -36.18
C GLN A 389 -18.08 -12.79 -36.88
N LYS A 390 -17.82 -14.09 -37.00
CA LYS A 390 -16.86 -14.63 -37.97
C LYS A 390 -17.57 -14.88 -39.30
N LYS A 391 -17.08 -14.29 -40.39
CA LYS A 391 -17.52 -14.65 -41.75
C LYS A 391 -16.97 -16.04 -42.08
N THR A 392 -17.83 -17.06 -42.10
CA THR A 392 -17.57 -18.34 -42.78
C THR A 392 -18.48 -18.43 -44.00
N GLY A 393 -17.99 -19.05 -45.07
CA GLY A 393 -18.51 -18.91 -46.44
C GLY A 393 -20.01 -19.21 -46.62
N ASN A 394 -20.62 -18.42 -47.51
CA ASN A 394 -21.94 -18.54 -48.17
C ASN A 394 -23.04 -19.39 -47.52
N SER A 395 -23.71 -18.85 -46.50
CA SER A 395 -25.18 -18.81 -46.46
C SER A 395 -25.68 -17.91 -45.32
N LEU A 396 -26.55 -16.97 -45.66
CA LEU A 396 -27.26 -16.08 -44.75
C LEU A 396 -28.49 -16.82 -44.19
N VAL A 397 -28.50 -17.15 -42.90
CA VAL A 397 -29.73 -17.52 -42.19
C VAL A 397 -30.21 -16.30 -41.38
N PRO A 398 -31.44 -15.81 -41.56
CA PRO A 398 -31.92 -14.63 -40.86
C PRO A 398 -32.41 -14.98 -39.44
N PHE A 399 -32.14 -14.09 -38.48
CA PHE A 399 -32.54 -14.23 -37.08
C PHE A 399 -34.00 -13.78 -36.85
N SER A 400 -34.77 -14.57 -36.10
CA SER A 400 -36.08 -14.21 -35.57
C SER A 400 -35.94 -13.42 -34.26
N SER A 401 -36.47 -12.20 -34.24
CA SER A 401 -36.45 -11.30 -33.08
C SER A 401 -37.69 -11.51 -32.21
N LYS A 402 -37.63 -12.40 -31.22
CA LYS A 402 -38.54 -12.39 -30.05
C LYS A 402 -38.01 -13.33 -28.96
N GLY A 403 -37.38 -12.76 -27.93
CA GLY A 403 -37.00 -13.45 -26.69
C GLY A 403 -36.46 -12.46 -25.64
N PRO A 404 -36.81 -12.59 -24.35
CA PRO A 404 -36.62 -11.53 -23.37
C PRO A 404 -35.16 -11.38 -22.93
N ARG A 405 -34.82 -10.15 -22.54
CA ARG A 405 -33.51 -9.70 -22.07
C ARG A 405 -32.91 -10.67 -21.02
N ASN A 406 -31.60 -10.92 -21.15
CA ASN A 406 -30.68 -11.46 -20.12
C ASN A 406 -30.33 -12.97 -20.12
N ARG A 407 -30.03 -13.60 -21.28
CA ARG A 407 -29.21 -14.83 -21.29
C ARG A 407 -28.26 -14.86 -22.49
N CYS A 408 -26.98 -15.13 -22.26
CA CYS A 408 -25.99 -15.39 -23.32
C CYS A 408 -26.26 -16.77 -23.94
N GLN A 409 -26.34 -16.85 -25.27
CA GLN A 409 -26.56 -18.10 -26.01
C GLN A 409 -25.21 -18.55 -26.61
N CYS A 410 -24.75 -19.77 -26.29
CA CYS A 410 -23.51 -20.35 -26.83
C CYS A 410 -23.76 -20.79 -28.30
N LEU A 411 -23.09 -20.15 -29.27
CA LEU A 411 -23.08 -20.59 -30.68
C LEU A 411 -21.83 -21.44 -30.93
N GLY A 412 -21.99 -22.61 -31.54
CA GLY A 412 -20.90 -23.57 -31.78
C GLY A 412 -19.80 -23.03 -32.69
N GLY A 413 -18.56 -23.08 -32.20
CA GLY A 413 -17.33 -22.66 -32.91
C GLY A 413 -16.28 -22.13 -31.93
N GLU A 414 -14.99 -22.25 -32.27
CA GLU A 414 -13.85 -21.87 -31.42
C GLU A 414 -13.97 -20.46 -30.83
N ALA A 415 -13.62 -20.34 -29.55
CA ALA A 415 -13.87 -19.18 -28.70
C ALA A 415 -13.06 -17.93 -29.14
N TRP A 416 -13.72 -16.76 -29.09
CA TRP A 416 -13.06 -15.45 -29.19
C TRP A 416 -13.37 -14.63 -27.93
N ALA A 417 -12.37 -13.96 -27.38
CA ALA A 417 -12.50 -13.08 -26.22
C ALA A 417 -12.90 -11.66 -26.64
N VAL A 418 -13.82 -11.02 -25.90
CA VAL A 418 -14.12 -9.58 -26.03
C VAL A 418 -13.95 -8.94 -24.66
N ALA A 419 -13.14 -7.89 -24.58
CA ALA A 419 -12.90 -7.12 -23.37
C ALA A 419 -13.75 -5.83 -23.38
N TYR A 420 -14.37 -5.50 -22.24
CA TYR A 420 -14.87 -4.16 -21.98
C TYR A 420 -14.62 -3.76 -20.52
N ARG A 421 -14.51 -2.44 -20.31
CA ARG A 421 -13.94 -1.79 -19.12
C ARG A 421 -14.52 -2.28 -17.79
N HIS A 422 -13.57 -2.58 -16.89
CA HIS A 422 -13.65 -2.86 -15.45
C HIS A 422 -14.47 -4.08 -15.03
N THR A 423 -13.67 -5.14 -14.81
CA THR A 423 -13.76 -6.22 -13.82
C THR A 423 -14.34 -7.58 -14.17
N ARG A 424 -14.90 -7.86 -15.36
CA ARG A 424 -15.28 -9.25 -15.69
C ARG A 424 -15.02 -9.63 -17.14
N VAL A 425 -14.22 -10.68 -17.34
CA VAL A 425 -14.11 -11.41 -18.60
C VAL A 425 -14.82 -12.75 -18.42
N VAL A 426 -15.75 -13.07 -19.33
CA VAL A 426 -16.48 -14.34 -19.33
C VAL A 426 -16.06 -15.12 -20.56
N ILE A 427 -15.48 -16.29 -20.35
CA ILE A 427 -15.10 -17.23 -21.41
C ILE A 427 -16.00 -18.46 -21.25
N CYS A 428 -16.68 -18.86 -22.33
CA CYS A 428 -17.53 -20.04 -22.37
C CYS A 428 -16.84 -21.14 -23.19
N THR A 429 -16.72 -22.34 -22.64
CA THR A 429 -16.19 -23.52 -23.35
C THR A 429 -17.17 -24.69 -23.28
N THR A 430 -17.11 -25.61 -24.24
CA THR A 430 -17.91 -26.85 -24.27
C THR A 430 -17.09 -28.01 -23.70
N ARG A 431 -17.64 -28.73 -22.72
CA ARG A 431 -16.96 -29.88 -22.09
C ARG A 431 -17.00 -31.10 -23.00
N GLY A 432 -15.85 -31.66 -23.34
CA GLY A 432 -15.73 -33.03 -23.86
C GLY A 432 -15.26 -33.96 -22.75
N ALA A 433 -15.99 -35.04 -22.46
CA ALA A 433 -15.53 -36.11 -21.57
C ALA A 433 -15.46 -37.45 -22.35
N PRO A 434 -14.43 -38.29 -22.15
CA PRO A 434 -14.31 -39.58 -22.81
C PRO A 434 -15.13 -40.66 -22.08
N HIS A 435 -15.81 -41.51 -22.86
CA HIS A 435 -16.64 -42.62 -22.40
C HIS A 435 -15.83 -43.75 -21.73
N HIS A 436 -16.25 -44.19 -20.54
CA HIS A 436 -16.14 -45.58 -20.11
C HIS A 436 -17.49 -46.07 -19.54
N ARG A 437 -18.06 -47.10 -20.16
CA ARG A 437 -19.29 -47.80 -19.73
C ARG A 437 -18.99 -48.76 -18.57
N PRO A 438 -19.99 -49.01 -17.70
CA PRO A 438 -20.31 -50.38 -17.32
C PRO A 438 -21.78 -50.75 -17.60
N LEU A 439 -21.99 -52.04 -17.92
CA LEU A 439 -23.28 -52.71 -18.11
C LEU A 439 -24.04 -52.87 -16.78
N HIS A 440 -25.36 -52.64 -16.74
CA HIS A 440 -26.40 -53.69 -16.72
C HIS A 440 -27.82 -53.17 -16.36
N ASN A 441 -28.81 -53.70 -17.10
CA ASN A 441 -30.26 -53.88 -16.91
C ASN A 441 -30.98 -53.34 -15.65
N GLY A 442 -31.92 -52.42 -15.87
CA GLY A 442 -33.36 -52.72 -16.00
C GLY A 442 -34.21 -52.92 -14.73
N SER A 443 -35.10 -51.95 -14.43
CA SER A 443 -36.58 -52.06 -14.40
C SER A 443 -37.26 -50.98 -13.53
N GLY A 444 -38.38 -50.40 -14.01
CA GLY A 444 -39.43 -49.83 -13.13
C GLY A 444 -39.86 -48.35 -13.29
N VAL A 445 -40.56 -48.03 -14.38
CA VAL A 445 -41.81 -47.21 -14.53
C VAL A 445 -42.12 -45.99 -13.62
N ALA A 446 -42.41 -44.87 -14.32
CA ALA A 446 -43.36 -43.74 -14.09
C ALA A 446 -42.63 -42.37 -14.15
N GLY A 447 -42.94 -41.36 -14.96
CA GLY A 447 -44.07 -41.03 -15.84
C GLY A 447 -44.27 -39.49 -15.76
N GLY A 448 -44.15 -38.76 -16.88
CA GLY A 448 -44.59 -37.36 -17.00
C GLY A 448 -43.57 -36.35 -17.56
N ASP A 449 -43.68 -36.07 -18.86
CA ASP A 449 -43.33 -34.85 -19.61
C ASP A 449 -41.94 -34.20 -19.39
N ASP A 450 -40.94 -34.68 -20.15
CA ASP A 450 -39.64 -34.01 -20.29
C ASP A 450 -39.43 -33.57 -21.75
N GLU A 451 -39.60 -32.28 -21.99
CA GLU A 451 -39.18 -31.61 -23.22
C GLU A 451 -37.65 -31.75 -23.32
N THR A 452 -37.17 -32.51 -24.31
CA THR A 452 -35.76 -32.81 -24.53
C THR A 452 -34.96 -31.54 -24.85
N SER A 453 -34.56 -30.79 -23.83
CA SER A 453 -33.50 -29.80 -23.89
C SER A 453 -32.17 -30.54 -23.80
N SER A 454 -31.45 -30.62 -24.92
CA SER A 454 -30.05 -31.02 -24.92
C SER A 454 -29.28 -30.09 -23.98
N ASP A 455 -28.96 -30.58 -22.79
CA ASP A 455 -28.17 -29.86 -21.78
C ASP A 455 -26.73 -29.67 -22.29
N CYS A 456 -26.53 -28.64 -23.12
CA CYS A 456 -25.23 -28.02 -23.31
C CYS A 456 -24.89 -27.29 -22.01
N SER A 457 -24.23 -27.97 -21.08
CA SER A 457 -23.66 -27.34 -19.89
C SER A 457 -22.43 -26.50 -20.31
N CYS A 458 -22.65 -25.24 -20.67
CA CYS A 458 -21.57 -24.26 -20.81
C CYS A 458 -21.02 -23.95 -19.42
N LEU A 459 -19.73 -24.26 -19.18
CA LEU A 459 -19.01 -23.78 -18.00
C LEU A 459 -18.53 -22.35 -18.29
N CYS A 460 -19.10 -21.39 -17.57
CA CYS A 460 -18.64 -20.00 -17.59
C CYS A 460 -17.69 -19.79 -16.41
N HIS A 461 -16.41 -19.52 -16.68
CA HIS A 461 -15.50 -19.07 -15.64
C HIS A 461 -15.58 -17.54 -15.52
N SER A 462 -15.91 -17.05 -14.32
CA SER A 462 -15.88 -15.63 -13.98
C SER A 462 -14.48 -15.29 -13.46
N TYR A 463 -13.70 -14.53 -14.24
CA TYR A 463 -12.45 -13.96 -13.77
C TYR A 463 -12.70 -12.53 -13.31
N GLU A 464 -12.65 -12.31 -11.99
CA GLU A 464 -12.60 -10.97 -11.41
C GLU A 464 -11.13 -10.57 -11.26
N ASN A 465 -10.78 -9.34 -11.66
CA ASN A 465 -9.42 -8.75 -11.68
C ASN A 465 -8.46 -9.22 -12.78
N LEU A 466 -8.76 -8.89 -14.04
CA LEU A 466 -7.73 -8.75 -15.08
C LEU A 466 -7.29 -7.26 -15.13
N SER A 467 -6.08 -6.96 -14.64
CA SER A 467 -5.45 -5.65 -14.84
C SER A 467 -4.88 -5.53 -16.26
N SER A 468 -4.65 -4.30 -16.72
CA SER A 468 -4.21 -4.00 -18.09
C SER A 468 -2.82 -4.53 -18.48
N THR A 469 -2.08 -5.14 -17.57
CA THR A 469 -0.71 -5.64 -17.80
C THR A 469 -0.62 -7.08 -18.31
N ASN A 470 -1.70 -7.86 -18.32
CA ASN A 470 -1.67 -9.29 -18.66
C ASN A 470 -2.13 -9.65 -20.08
N GLN A 471 -1.67 -8.93 -21.11
CA GLN A 471 -1.87 -9.39 -22.50
C GLN A 471 -1.02 -10.63 -22.85
N SER A 472 0.10 -10.86 -22.15
CA SER A 472 0.93 -12.06 -22.29
C SER A 472 0.29 -13.30 -21.63
N SER A 473 -0.40 -13.13 -20.50
CA SER A 473 -1.10 -14.22 -19.81
C SER A 473 -2.30 -14.74 -20.60
N LEU A 474 -2.95 -13.91 -21.43
CA LEU A 474 -4.08 -14.37 -22.26
C LEU A 474 -3.66 -15.42 -23.30
N LYS A 475 -2.47 -15.31 -23.89
CA LYS A 475 -1.95 -16.31 -24.86
C LYS A 475 -1.62 -17.64 -24.18
N SER A 476 -1.04 -17.60 -22.99
CA SER A 476 -0.76 -18.80 -22.19
C SER A 476 -2.03 -19.45 -21.65
N LEU A 477 -3.08 -18.68 -21.37
CA LEU A 477 -4.37 -19.20 -20.91
C LEU A 477 -5.17 -19.84 -22.06
N ILE A 478 -5.09 -19.27 -23.26
CA ILE A 478 -5.75 -19.78 -24.48
C ILE A 478 -5.05 -21.05 -25.01
N SER A 479 -3.75 -21.27 -24.75
CA SER A 479 -3.07 -22.50 -25.17
C SER A 479 -3.41 -23.73 -24.32
N THR A 480 -4.09 -23.55 -23.18
CA THR A 480 -4.39 -24.61 -22.21
C THR A 480 -5.87 -25.02 -22.22
N ILE A 481 -6.69 -24.36 -23.04
CA ILE A 481 -8.10 -24.67 -23.33
C ILE A 481 -8.17 -25.21 -24.75
#